data_AF-A0A1Y1XH35-F1
#
_entry.id   AF-A0A1Y1XH35-F1
#
_cell.length_a   1.000
_cell.length_b   1.000
_cell.length_c   1.000
_cell.angle_alpha   90.00
_cell.angle_beta   90.00
_cell.angle_gamma   90.00
#
_symmetry.space_group_name_H-M   'P 1'
#
loop_
_entity.id
_entity.type
_entity.pdbx_description
1 polymer ?
#
loop_
_entity_poly.entity_id
_entity_poly.type
_entity_poly.pdbx_seq_one_letter_code
_entity_poly.pdbx_strand_id
1 'polypeptide(L)'
;MNNIYILVIILIFYKTIVQSININAFLFSDNDAFTAFSDIVNDFNNYSKINNLNIFVNLNALSKANFTIAHENYEAFLDYLFTKKSNKYDLIVYDNMYKTRYGSHLLDLKNLLPEEHINMYMEGVSNQTCIYNDKLIGLQINIDVNFLYYNKNYLKKYNQQVPKTWNDLLNVGKFILNEEKNLNNTKLIGYNGFFPVYIYSEGGTCSIYELIYSFRDSINLPFPGITSQKAIDALEKIKEIKNEISTDNIGQLSIFKCHLRLFIISIGSTMSIIPLFYYLISNFNY
;
A
#
# COMPACT_ATOMS: atom_id res chain seq x y z
N MET A 1 -10.38 57.81 28.01
CA MET A 1 -11.25 56.83 27.30
C MET A 1 -10.75 56.49 25.90
N ASN A 2 -10.23 57.42 25.08
CA ASN A 2 -9.77 57.12 23.71
C ASN A 2 -8.71 56.01 23.54
N ASN A 3 -7.73 55.91 24.44
CA ASN A 3 -6.64 54.91 24.28
C ASN A 3 -7.10 53.46 24.47
N ILE A 4 -8.16 53.22 25.26
CA ILE A 4 -8.69 51.86 25.48
C ILE A 4 -9.45 51.39 24.24
N TYR A 5 -10.23 52.26 23.59
CA TYR A 5 -10.92 51.92 22.34
C TYR A 5 -9.96 51.65 21.19
N ILE A 6 -8.86 52.42 21.09
CA ILE A 6 -7.80 52.17 20.09
C ILE A 6 -7.14 50.80 20.35
N LEU A 7 -6.84 50.46 21.61
CA LEU A 7 -6.23 49.18 21.96
C LEU A 7 -7.17 47.99 21.67
N VAL A 8 -8.47 48.14 21.94
CA VAL A 8 -9.49 47.13 21.64
C VAL A 8 -9.68 46.96 20.13
N ILE A 9 -9.67 48.05 19.36
CA ILE A 9 -9.73 48.01 17.90
C ILE A 9 -8.47 47.32 17.34
N ILE A 10 -7.27 47.64 17.84
CA ILE A 10 -6.02 46.97 17.46
C ILE A 10 -6.06 45.49 17.80
N LEU A 11 -6.57 45.09 18.97
CA LEU A 11 -6.71 43.69 19.37
C LEU A 11 -7.74 42.93 18.54
N ILE A 12 -8.85 43.57 18.16
CA ILE A 12 -9.86 42.99 17.26
C ILE A 12 -9.29 42.81 15.85
N PHE A 13 -8.58 43.83 15.33
CA PHE A 13 -7.85 43.74 14.07
C PHE A 13 -6.72 42.70 14.13
N TYR A 14 -6.02 42.55 15.25
CA TYR A 14 -5.00 41.51 15.44
C TYR A 14 -5.64 40.12 15.41
N LYS A 15 -6.83 39.96 15.99
CA LYS A 15 -7.56 38.68 15.99
C LYS A 15 -8.10 38.33 14.60
N THR A 16 -8.43 39.31 13.75
CA THR A 16 -8.88 39.09 12.36
C THR A 16 -7.75 39.06 11.33
N ILE A 17 -6.57 39.62 11.63
CA ILE A 17 -5.40 39.64 10.73
C ILE A 17 -4.42 38.49 11.00
N VAL A 18 -4.42 37.88 12.19
CA VAL A 18 -3.39 36.92 12.65
C VAL A 18 -4.00 35.57 13.05
N GLN A 19 -4.85 34.99 12.21
CA GLN A 19 -5.25 33.59 12.40
C GLN A 19 -4.62 32.73 11.31
N SER A 20 -3.42 32.23 11.60
CA SER A 20 -2.78 31.22 10.77
C SER A 20 -3.54 29.91 10.86
N ILE A 21 -3.97 29.37 9.74
CA ILE A 21 -4.62 28.05 9.65
C ILE A 21 -3.51 27.01 9.69
N ASN A 22 -3.55 26.10 10.68
CA ASN A 22 -2.63 24.98 10.76
C ASN A 22 -3.39 23.70 10.44
N ILE A 23 -2.96 22.99 9.41
CA ILE A 23 -3.52 21.73 8.92
C ILE A 23 -2.59 20.62 9.39
N ASN A 24 -3.10 19.66 10.17
CA ASN A 24 -2.31 18.53 10.64
C ASN A 24 -2.48 17.36 9.68
N ALA A 25 -1.41 17.00 8.96
CA ALA A 25 -1.38 15.86 8.06
C ALA A 25 -0.73 14.66 8.74
N PHE A 26 -1.21 13.46 8.44
CA PHE A 26 -0.64 12.21 8.93
C PHE A 26 -0.44 11.20 7.79
N LEU A 27 0.74 10.60 7.73
CA LEU A 27 1.04 9.53 6.78
C LEU A 27 1.77 8.35 7.43
N PHE A 28 1.67 7.21 6.77
CA PHE A 28 2.56 6.09 7.02
C PHE A 28 3.74 6.12 6.05
N SER A 29 4.97 5.94 6.55
CA SER A 29 6.15 5.90 5.69
C SER A 29 7.02 4.68 5.99
N ASP A 30 6.83 3.62 5.20
CA ASP A 30 7.77 2.49 5.15
C ASP A 30 8.87 2.66 4.09
N ASN A 31 8.70 3.62 3.17
CA ASN A 31 9.59 3.96 2.06
C ASN A 31 9.97 5.45 2.09
N ASP A 32 10.82 5.94 1.17
CA ASP A 32 11.22 7.36 1.02
C ASP A 32 10.05 8.34 0.74
N ALA A 33 8.80 7.85 0.79
CA ALA A 33 7.58 8.63 0.66
C ALA A 33 7.53 9.81 1.63
N PHE A 34 7.99 9.65 2.88
CA PHE A 34 8.06 10.76 3.84
C PHE A 34 8.89 11.93 3.31
N THR A 35 10.02 11.66 2.65
CA THR A 35 10.87 12.70 2.08
C THR A 35 10.10 13.46 0.98
N ALA A 36 9.46 12.74 0.06
CA ALA A 36 8.67 13.36 -1.00
C ALA A 36 7.51 14.20 -0.46
N PHE A 37 6.75 13.69 0.52
CA PHE A 37 5.66 14.44 1.15
C PHE A 37 6.16 15.63 1.96
N SER A 38 7.30 15.49 2.64
CA SER A 38 7.95 16.58 3.36
C SER A 38 8.34 17.70 2.41
N ASP A 39 8.92 17.39 1.25
CA ASP A 39 9.29 18.37 0.23
C ASP A 39 8.05 19.12 -0.30
N ILE A 40 6.98 18.40 -0.64
CA ILE A 40 5.70 19.00 -1.07
C ILE A 40 5.13 19.94 0.00
N VAL A 41 5.14 19.52 1.28
CA VAL A 41 4.66 20.34 2.40
C VAL A 41 5.52 21.58 2.59
N ASN A 42 6.85 21.45 2.48
CA ASN A 42 7.77 22.58 2.60
C ASN A 42 7.56 23.60 1.47
N ASP A 43 7.39 23.14 0.24
CA ASP A 43 7.11 23.99 -0.91
C ASP A 43 5.76 24.70 -0.75
N PHE A 44 4.71 23.99 -0.31
CA PHE A 44 3.41 24.60 -0.02
C PHE A 44 3.51 25.65 1.09
N ASN A 45 4.19 25.36 2.20
CA ASN A 45 4.35 26.29 3.31
C ASN A 45 5.13 27.54 2.91
N ASN A 46 6.16 27.39 2.06
CA ASN A 46 6.89 28.51 1.47
C ASN A 46 6.00 29.34 0.54
N TYR A 47 5.25 28.68 -0.34
CA TYR A 47 4.28 29.34 -1.23
C TYR A 47 3.22 30.11 -0.43
N SER A 48 2.67 29.51 0.61
CA SER A 48 1.70 30.12 1.51
C SER A 48 2.24 31.37 2.20
N LYS A 49 3.50 31.33 2.65
CA LYS A 49 4.18 32.48 3.25
C LYS A 49 4.40 33.61 2.24
N ILE A 50 4.87 33.29 1.02
CA ILE A 50 5.14 34.27 -0.04
C ILE A 50 3.84 34.95 -0.50
N ASN A 51 2.75 34.19 -0.57
CA ASN A 51 1.45 34.69 -1.04
C ASN A 51 0.53 35.16 0.10
N ASN A 52 1.03 35.26 1.34
CA ASN A 52 0.26 35.69 2.52
C ASN A 52 -1.04 34.90 2.75
N LEU A 53 -1.06 33.60 2.40
CA LEU A 53 -2.22 32.74 2.64
C LEU A 53 -2.40 32.43 4.13
N ASN A 54 -1.30 32.45 4.89
CA ASN A 54 -1.26 32.09 6.32
C ASN A 54 -1.82 30.68 6.61
N ILE A 55 -1.65 29.74 5.67
CA ILE A 55 -2.01 28.33 5.81
C ILE A 55 -0.73 27.51 5.91
N PHE A 56 -0.59 26.68 6.94
CA PHE A 56 0.59 25.85 7.15
C PHE A 56 0.19 24.40 7.38
N VAL A 57 0.88 23.48 6.72
CA VAL A 57 0.70 22.04 6.90
C VAL A 57 1.79 21.51 7.83
N ASN A 58 1.36 20.84 8.91
CA ASN A 58 2.21 20.13 9.85
C ASN A 58 2.18 18.64 9.50
N LEU A 59 3.27 18.14 8.92
CA LEU A 59 3.38 16.74 8.51
C LEU A 59 3.81 15.86 9.68
N ASN A 60 3.02 14.84 9.99
CA ASN A 60 3.31 13.83 10.99
C ASN A 60 3.44 12.47 10.30
N ALA A 61 4.38 11.64 10.75
CA ALA A 61 4.55 10.32 10.18
C ALA A 61 4.89 9.25 11.21
N LEU A 62 4.39 8.04 10.96
CA LEU A 62 4.95 6.82 11.53
C LEU A 62 5.94 6.24 10.52
N SER A 63 7.14 5.91 11.01
CA SER A 63 8.19 5.27 10.22
C SER A 63 8.86 4.15 11.02
N LYS A 64 9.57 3.25 10.33
CA LYS A 64 10.41 2.22 10.97
C LYS A 64 11.46 2.79 11.93
N ALA A 65 11.89 4.05 11.71
CA ALA A 65 12.84 4.72 12.60
C ALA A 65 12.22 5.09 13.97
N ASN A 66 10.90 5.28 14.02
CA ASN A 66 10.19 5.67 15.23
C ASN A 66 9.42 4.50 15.89
N PHE A 67 9.11 3.43 15.15
CA PHE A 67 8.36 2.26 15.64
C PHE A 67 8.85 0.94 15.05
N THR A 68 9.10 -0.05 15.92
CA THR A 68 9.69 -1.36 15.58
C THR A 68 8.80 -2.30 14.75
N ILE A 69 7.47 -2.05 14.70
CA ILE A 69 6.49 -2.82 13.92
C ILE A 69 5.54 -1.81 13.26
N ALA A 70 5.94 -1.21 12.14
CA ALA A 70 5.33 0.05 11.69
C ALA A 70 3.92 -0.12 11.06
N HIS A 71 3.70 -1.11 10.20
CA HIS A 71 2.44 -1.26 9.44
C HIS A 71 1.22 -1.62 10.30
N GLU A 72 1.26 -2.71 11.08
CA GLU A 72 0.14 -3.12 11.97
C GLU A 72 -0.21 -2.03 12.98
N ASN A 73 0.79 -1.27 13.44
CA ASN A 73 0.60 -0.16 14.37
C ASN A 73 -0.03 1.07 13.69
N TYR A 74 0.17 1.27 12.38
CA TYR A 74 -0.45 2.37 11.65
C TYR A 74 -1.95 2.13 11.43
N GLU A 75 -2.33 0.94 11.01
CA GLU A 75 -3.75 0.59 10.81
C GLU A 75 -4.53 0.65 12.13
N ALA A 76 -3.97 0.05 13.19
CA ALA A 76 -4.57 0.11 14.52
C ALA A 76 -4.68 1.56 15.04
N PHE A 77 -3.72 2.41 14.69
CA PHE A 77 -3.76 3.83 15.01
C PHE A 77 -4.87 4.56 14.24
N LEU A 78 -5.02 4.33 12.93
CA LEU A 78 -6.12 4.88 12.16
C LEU A 78 -7.47 4.40 12.69
N ASP A 79 -7.60 3.11 13.01
CA ASP A 79 -8.82 2.56 13.61
C ASP A 79 -9.18 3.26 14.90
N TYR A 80 -8.19 3.49 15.77
CA TYR A 80 -8.37 4.23 17.01
C TYR A 80 -8.85 5.66 16.73
N LEU A 81 -8.19 6.38 15.81
CA LEU A 81 -8.57 7.74 15.44
C LEU A 81 -10.01 7.82 14.92
N PHE A 82 -10.36 6.97 13.96
CA PHE A 82 -11.70 6.96 13.34
C PHE A 82 -12.78 6.50 14.32
N THR A 83 -12.52 5.49 15.14
CA THR A 83 -13.45 4.99 16.17
C THR A 83 -13.72 6.06 17.22
N LYS A 84 -12.69 6.81 17.64
CA LYS A 84 -12.83 7.90 18.60
C LYS A 84 -13.34 9.20 17.98
N LYS A 85 -13.54 9.25 16.65
CA LYS A 85 -13.86 10.48 15.91
C LYS A 85 -12.89 11.61 16.26
N SER A 86 -11.60 11.27 16.33
CA SER A 86 -10.55 12.21 16.69
C SER A 86 -10.45 13.33 15.65
N ASN A 87 -10.27 14.56 16.13
CA ASN A 87 -9.99 15.74 15.31
C ASN A 87 -8.50 16.10 15.29
N LYS A 88 -7.62 15.12 15.60
CA LYS A 88 -6.17 15.35 15.71
C LYS A 88 -5.52 15.64 14.35
N TYR A 89 -6.04 15.05 13.28
CA TYR A 89 -5.51 15.19 11.93
C TYR A 89 -6.62 15.59 10.97
N ASP A 90 -6.29 16.51 10.08
CA ASP A 90 -7.17 17.06 9.06
C ASP A 90 -6.97 16.34 7.72
N LEU A 91 -5.74 15.90 7.44
CA LEU A 91 -5.38 15.14 6.24
C LEU A 91 -4.75 13.81 6.63
N ILE A 92 -5.19 12.73 5.99
CA ILE A 92 -4.67 11.38 6.23
C ILE A 92 -4.32 10.75 4.88
N VAL A 93 -3.06 10.35 4.72
CA VAL A 93 -2.60 9.56 3.57
C VAL A 93 -2.68 8.10 3.95
N TYR A 94 -3.55 7.34 3.31
CA TYR A 94 -3.82 5.93 3.60
C TYR A 94 -3.90 5.09 2.31
N ASP A 95 -3.75 3.78 2.46
CA ASP A 95 -3.82 2.84 1.33
C ASP A 95 -5.27 2.63 0.85
N ASN A 96 -5.48 2.63 -0.47
CA ASN A 96 -6.80 2.52 -1.08
C ASN A 96 -7.54 1.21 -0.73
N MET A 97 -6.82 0.14 -0.37
CA MET A 97 -7.40 -1.12 0.10
C MET A 97 -8.32 -0.90 1.30
N TYR A 98 -8.05 0.09 2.14
CA TYR A 98 -8.87 0.42 3.32
C TYR A 98 -10.06 1.34 3.04
N LYS A 99 -10.34 1.66 1.77
CA LYS A 99 -11.52 2.45 1.37
C LYS A 99 -12.81 1.97 2.03
N THR A 100 -13.07 0.67 2.00
CA THR A 100 -14.30 0.10 2.59
C THR A 100 -14.34 0.24 4.11
N ARG A 101 -13.17 0.22 4.76
CA ARG A 101 -13.01 0.32 6.21
C ARG A 101 -13.18 1.76 6.70
N TYR A 102 -12.62 2.73 5.98
CA TYR A 102 -12.53 4.12 6.44
C TYR A 102 -13.48 5.08 5.72
N GLY A 103 -14.03 4.71 4.56
CA GLY A 103 -14.81 5.62 3.71
C GLY A 103 -16.04 6.25 4.38
N SER A 104 -16.64 5.59 5.37
CA SER A 104 -17.75 6.16 6.15
C SER A 104 -17.35 7.29 7.10
N HIS A 105 -16.06 7.37 7.45
CA HIS A 105 -15.49 8.38 8.33
C HIS A 105 -14.92 9.60 7.57
N LEU A 106 -14.79 9.50 6.25
CA LEU A 106 -14.14 10.51 5.41
C LEU A 106 -15.16 11.47 4.79
N LEU A 107 -14.69 12.70 4.56
CA LEU A 107 -15.50 13.77 4.00
C LEU A 107 -15.71 13.57 2.49
N ASP A 108 -16.89 13.92 2.00
CA ASP A 108 -17.17 13.90 0.56
C ASP A 108 -16.61 15.15 -0.11
N LEU A 109 -15.50 14.97 -0.82
CA LEU A 109 -14.78 16.03 -1.51
C LEU A 109 -15.55 16.58 -2.72
N LYS A 110 -16.58 15.88 -3.23
CA LYS A 110 -17.44 16.41 -4.31
C LYS A 110 -18.13 17.72 -3.93
N ASN A 111 -18.41 17.91 -2.64
CA ASN A 111 -19.08 19.12 -2.13
C ASN A 111 -18.10 20.26 -1.84
N LEU A 112 -16.79 20.01 -1.92
CA LEU A 112 -15.74 20.96 -1.56
C LEU A 112 -14.90 21.42 -2.74
N LEU A 113 -14.63 20.53 -3.69
CA LEU A 113 -13.75 20.80 -4.82
C LEU A 113 -14.56 21.19 -6.06
N PRO A 114 -14.05 22.14 -6.88
CA PRO A 114 -14.65 22.42 -8.18
C PRO A 114 -14.72 21.16 -9.05
N GLU A 115 -15.82 21.00 -9.79
CA GLU A 115 -16.03 19.85 -10.67
C GLU A 115 -14.89 19.68 -11.69
N GLU A 116 -14.41 20.78 -12.26
CA GLU A 116 -13.26 20.77 -13.17
C GLU A 116 -12.02 20.16 -12.53
N HIS A 117 -11.73 20.50 -11.27
CA HIS A 117 -10.59 19.95 -10.55
C HIS A 117 -10.77 18.47 -10.25
N ILE A 118 -11.97 18.04 -9.88
CA ILE A 118 -12.29 16.63 -9.67
C ILE A 118 -12.07 15.84 -10.97
N ASN A 119 -12.57 16.37 -12.09
CA ASN A 119 -12.50 15.70 -13.39
C ASN A 119 -11.04 15.45 -13.85
N MET A 120 -10.08 16.28 -13.42
CA MET A 120 -8.64 16.04 -13.69
C MET A 120 -8.12 14.72 -13.11
N TYR A 121 -8.68 14.24 -11.99
CA TYR A 121 -8.23 13.03 -11.30
C TYR A 121 -9.10 11.80 -11.58
N MET A 122 -10.32 12.00 -12.07
CA MET A 122 -11.31 10.92 -12.21
C MET A 122 -11.10 10.07 -13.46
N GLU A 123 -10.24 10.48 -14.38
CA GLU A 123 -9.81 9.62 -15.49
C GLU A 123 -8.89 8.51 -14.97
N GLY A 124 -9.32 7.25 -15.07
CA GLY A 124 -8.52 6.08 -14.71
C GLY A 124 -8.79 5.53 -13.30
N VAL A 125 -7.72 5.27 -12.54
CA VAL A 125 -7.77 4.45 -11.32
C VAL A 125 -8.51 5.12 -10.16
N SER A 126 -8.46 6.44 -10.03
CA SER A 126 -9.08 7.17 -8.91
C SER A 126 -10.60 6.96 -8.85
N ASN A 127 -11.27 6.81 -9.99
CA ASN A 127 -12.70 6.52 -10.01
C ASN A 127 -13.03 5.16 -9.36
N GLN A 128 -12.09 4.21 -9.39
CA GLN A 128 -12.24 2.89 -8.78
C GLN A 128 -11.78 2.88 -7.31
N THR A 129 -10.75 3.66 -6.99
CA THR A 129 -10.04 3.61 -5.70
C THR A 129 -10.48 4.67 -4.69
N CYS A 130 -11.02 5.81 -5.14
CA CYS A 130 -11.36 6.95 -4.27
C CYS A 130 -12.87 7.17 -4.09
N ILE A 131 -13.74 6.39 -4.75
CA ILE A 131 -15.19 6.49 -4.60
C ILE A 131 -15.73 5.44 -3.62
N TYR A 132 -16.46 5.88 -2.60
CA TYR A 132 -17.15 5.05 -1.61
C TYR A 132 -18.58 5.55 -1.39
N ASN A 133 -19.58 4.71 -1.67
CA ASN A 133 -21.02 5.06 -1.58
C ASN A 133 -21.32 6.42 -2.25
N ASP A 134 -20.90 6.57 -3.50
CA ASP A 134 -21.01 7.80 -4.32
C ASP A 134 -20.26 9.04 -3.82
N LYS A 135 -19.55 8.96 -2.69
CA LYS A 135 -18.69 10.04 -2.17
C LYS A 135 -17.28 9.94 -2.73
N LEU A 136 -16.68 11.08 -3.05
CA LEU A 136 -15.23 11.16 -3.30
C LEU A 136 -14.52 11.32 -1.96
N ILE A 137 -13.96 10.24 -1.44
CA ILE A 137 -13.40 10.20 -0.07
C ILE A 137 -11.91 10.51 0.01
N GLY A 138 -11.27 10.77 -1.13
CA GLY A 138 -9.84 11.06 -1.20
C GLY A 138 -9.42 11.44 -2.62
N LEU A 139 -8.18 11.90 -2.76
CA LEU A 139 -7.52 12.12 -4.05
C LEU A 139 -6.29 11.23 -4.13
N GLN A 140 -6.05 10.64 -5.29
CA GLN A 140 -4.88 9.82 -5.54
C GLN A 140 -3.63 10.71 -5.63
N ILE A 141 -2.59 10.38 -4.84
CA ILE A 141 -1.34 11.17 -4.80
C ILE A 141 -0.20 10.47 -5.53
N ASN A 142 -0.13 9.14 -5.44
CA ASN A 142 0.84 8.30 -6.14
C ASN A 142 0.15 7.08 -6.75
N ILE A 143 0.70 6.52 -7.82
CA ILE A 143 0.22 5.27 -8.43
C ILE A 143 1.43 4.36 -8.59
N ASP A 144 1.28 3.12 -8.13
CA ASP A 144 2.25 2.08 -8.39
C ASP A 144 1.85 1.28 -9.62
N VAL A 145 2.81 1.06 -10.51
CA VAL A 145 2.62 0.32 -11.76
C VAL A 145 3.66 -0.79 -11.86
N ASN A 146 3.22 -1.95 -12.34
CA ASN A 146 4.05 -3.13 -12.43
C ASN A 146 4.78 -3.21 -13.77
N PHE A 147 6.06 -3.59 -13.72
CA PHE A 147 6.91 -3.77 -14.88
C PHE A 147 7.66 -5.10 -14.84
N LEU A 148 7.82 -5.72 -16.01
CA LEU A 148 8.78 -6.81 -16.18
C LEU A 148 10.17 -6.23 -16.41
N TYR A 149 11.03 -6.33 -15.40
CA TYR A 149 12.45 -6.00 -15.53
C TYR A 149 13.21 -7.17 -16.16
N TYR A 150 14.11 -6.87 -17.09
CA TYR A 150 14.91 -7.88 -17.79
C TYR A 150 16.35 -7.38 -18.00
N ASN A 151 17.28 -8.34 -18.07
CA ASN A 151 18.68 -8.03 -18.32
C ASN A 151 18.95 -7.92 -19.84
N LYS A 152 19.06 -6.66 -20.31
CA LYS A 152 19.35 -6.35 -21.72
C LYS A 152 20.64 -6.98 -22.25
N ASN A 153 21.65 -7.19 -21.40
CA ASN A 153 22.94 -7.75 -21.83
C ASN A 153 22.81 -9.23 -22.15
N TYR A 154 22.06 -10.01 -21.35
CA TYR A 154 21.80 -11.41 -21.65
C TYR A 154 20.95 -11.57 -22.91
N LEU A 155 19.91 -10.76 -23.09
CA LEU A 155 19.11 -10.80 -24.32
C LEU A 155 19.96 -10.51 -25.57
N LYS A 156 20.82 -9.49 -25.51
CA LYS A 156 21.75 -9.16 -26.62
C LYS A 156 22.78 -10.26 -26.88
N LYS A 157 23.42 -10.76 -25.81
CA LYS A 157 24.44 -11.83 -25.90
C LYS A 157 23.90 -13.07 -26.64
N TYR A 158 22.64 -13.40 -26.39
CA TYR A 158 21.98 -14.60 -26.89
C TYR A 158 21.01 -14.35 -28.06
N ASN A 159 21.01 -13.14 -28.61
CA ASN A 159 20.12 -12.70 -29.69
C ASN A 159 18.63 -13.01 -29.43
N GLN A 160 18.18 -12.82 -28.19
CA GLN A 160 16.80 -13.04 -27.75
C GLN A 160 16.00 -11.74 -27.75
N GLN A 161 14.70 -11.85 -28.03
CA GLN A 161 13.76 -10.74 -27.93
C GLN A 161 13.25 -10.57 -26.50
N VAL A 162 12.70 -9.39 -26.19
CA VAL A 162 12.03 -9.16 -24.91
C VAL A 162 10.76 -10.02 -24.85
N PRO A 163 10.58 -10.85 -23.81
CA PRO A 163 9.38 -11.68 -23.67
C PRO A 163 8.10 -10.87 -23.65
N LYS A 164 7.09 -11.31 -24.41
CA LYS A 164 5.75 -10.69 -24.42
C LYS A 164 4.68 -11.57 -23.79
N THR A 165 4.94 -12.87 -23.69
CA THR A 165 4.07 -13.85 -23.04
C THR A 165 4.83 -14.63 -21.96
N TRP A 166 4.10 -15.29 -21.07
CA TRP A 166 4.70 -16.20 -20.08
C TRP A 166 5.44 -17.38 -20.73
N ASN A 167 4.97 -17.85 -21.88
CA ASN A 167 5.67 -18.89 -22.65
C ASN A 167 6.97 -18.36 -23.25
N ASP A 168 6.99 -17.13 -23.76
CA ASP A 168 8.23 -16.50 -24.23
C ASP A 168 9.23 -16.35 -23.08
N LEU A 169 8.75 -15.90 -21.90
CA LEU A 169 9.58 -15.72 -20.71
C LEU A 169 10.21 -17.06 -20.30
N LEU A 170 9.41 -18.12 -20.28
CA LEU A 170 9.88 -19.47 -19.98
C LEU A 170 10.91 -19.95 -21.00
N ASN A 171 10.63 -19.84 -22.29
CA ASN A 171 11.50 -20.33 -23.36
C ASN A 171 12.82 -19.57 -23.42
N VAL A 172 12.78 -18.22 -23.36
CA VAL A 172 13.97 -17.37 -23.34
C VAL A 172 14.79 -17.64 -22.06
N GLY A 173 14.12 -17.76 -20.91
CA GLY A 173 14.77 -18.09 -19.64
C GLY A 173 15.49 -19.43 -19.69
N LYS A 174 14.83 -20.49 -20.17
CA LYS A 174 15.41 -21.84 -20.34
C LYS A 174 16.63 -21.80 -21.25
N PHE A 175 16.52 -21.13 -22.40
CA PHE A 175 17.61 -21.02 -23.35
C PHE A 175 18.84 -20.36 -22.73
N ILE A 176 18.68 -19.19 -22.11
CA ILE A 176 19.78 -18.44 -21.52
C ILE A 176 20.42 -19.21 -20.35
N LEU A 177 19.61 -19.84 -19.50
CA LEU A 177 20.14 -20.63 -18.38
C LEU A 177 20.97 -21.83 -18.87
N ASN A 178 20.52 -22.52 -19.93
CA ASN A 178 21.27 -23.63 -20.50
C ASN A 178 22.60 -23.19 -21.12
N GLU A 179 22.60 -22.08 -21.87
CA GLU A 179 23.84 -21.53 -22.44
C GLU A 179 24.82 -21.05 -21.36
N GLU A 180 24.33 -20.38 -20.32
CA GLU A 180 25.16 -19.94 -19.20
C GLU A 180 25.70 -21.13 -18.39
N LYS A 181 24.93 -22.20 -18.25
CA LYS A 181 25.38 -23.45 -17.62
C LYS A 181 26.51 -24.11 -18.41
N ASN A 182 26.47 -24.08 -19.75
CA ASN A 182 27.56 -24.55 -20.60
C ASN A 182 28.85 -23.73 -20.42
N LEU A 183 28.74 -22.49 -19.95
CA LEU A 183 29.85 -21.60 -19.58
C LEU A 183 30.21 -21.66 -18.08
N ASN A 184 29.73 -22.68 -17.34
CA ASN A 184 29.91 -22.87 -15.90
C ASN A 184 29.26 -21.79 -15.01
N ASN A 185 28.33 -20.98 -15.52
CA ASN A 185 27.53 -20.06 -14.72
C ASN A 185 26.22 -20.74 -14.26
N THR A 186 26.26 -21.35 -13.07
CA THR A 186 25.13 -22.10 -12.49
C THR A 186 24.30 -21.33 -11.47
N LYS A 187 24.68 -20.07 -11.19
CA LYS A 187 24.02 -19.23 -10.16
C LYS A 187 22.94 -18.31 -10.74
N LEU A 188 22.82 -18.24 -12.06
CA LEU A 188 21.83 -17.40 -12.71
C LEU A 188 20.42 -17.92 -12.43
N ILE A 189 19.50 -17.00 -12.10
CA ILE A 189 18.07 -17.28 -11.90
C ILE A 189 17.34 -16.62 -13.07
N GLY A 190 16.51 -17.40 -13.78
CA GLY A 190 15.78 -16.91 -14.96
C GLY A 190 14.59 -16.04 -14.61
N TYR A 191 13.91 -16.31 -13.48
CA TYR A 191 12.78 -15.51 -13.01
C TYR A 191 12.64 -15.53 -11.48
N ASN A 192 12.43 -14.35 -10.86
CA ASN A 192 12.25 -14.20 -9.41
C ASN A 192 10.77 -14.32 -8.98
N GLY A 193 9.86 -13.73 -9.74
CA GLY A 193 8.42 -13.78 -9.46
C GLY A 193 7.93 -13.06 -8.21
N PHE A 194 8.82 -12.46 -7.42
CA PHE A 194 8.49 -11.72 -6.20
C PHE A 194 7.63 -12.54 -5.23
N PHE A 195 8.05 -13.79 -4.98
CA PHE A 195 7.46 -14.67 -3.97
C PHE A 195 8.33 -14.65 -2.70
N PRO A 196 8.11 -13.69 -1.78
CA PRO A 196 8.91 -13.56 -0.58
C PRO A 196 8.75 -14.77 0.35
N VAL A 197 9.81 -15.10 1.08
CA VAL A 197 9.81 -16.17 2.11
C VAL A 197 9.09 -15.73 3.39
N TYR A 198 8.95 -14.42 3.60
CA TYR A 198 8.34 -13.87 4.79
C TYR A 198 6.81 -14.04 4.76
N ILE A 199 6.28 -14.77 5.75
CA ILE A 199 4.85 -15.07 5.91
C ILE A 199 3.95 -13.83 6.01
N TYR A 200 4.51 -12.69 6.41
CA TYR A 200 3.78 -11.43 6.60
C TYR A 200 3.88 -10.48 5.40
N SER A 201 4.39 -10.95 4.25
CA SER A 201 4.46 -10.11 3.04
C SER A 201 3.31 -10.41 2.09
N GLU A 202 2.67 -9.35 1.62
CA GLU A 202 1.62 -9.38 0.60
C GLU A 202 2.16 -9.66 -0.82
N GLY A 203 3.47 -9.58 -1.04
CA GLY A 203 4.08 -9.64 -2.36
C GLY A 203 3.69 -10.90 -3.16
N GLY A 204 3.64 -12.05 -2.50
CA GLY A 204 3.23 -13.30 -3.16
C GLY A 204 1.75 -13.29 -3.60
N THR A 205 0.88 -12.66 -2.81
CA THR A 205 -0.54 -12.47 -3.18
C THR A 205 -0.66 -11.54 -4.37
N CYS A 206 0.10 -10.44 -4.39
CA CYS A 206 0.14 -9.51 -5.52
C CYS A 206 0.63 -10.20 -6.80
N SER A 207 1.73 -10.95 -6.74
CA SER A 207 2.25 -11.70 -7.89
C SER A 207 1.25 -12.73 -8.43
N ILE A 208 0.54 -13.45 -7.55
CA ILE A 208 -0.51 -14.40 -7.98
C ILE A 208 -1.67 -13.65 -8.64
N TYR A 209 -2.09 -12.52 -8.06
CA TYR A 209 -3.15 -11.71 -8.63
C TYR A 209 -2.77 -11.20 -10.02
N GLU A 210 -1.58 -10.63 -10.19
CA GLU A 210 -1.07 -10.15 -11.47
C GLU A 210 -1.01 -11.24 -12.53
N LEU A 211 -0.53 -12.41 -12.13
CA LEU A 211 -0.46 -13.58 -12.99
C LEU A 211 -1.85 -14.01 -13.45
N ILE A 212 -2.80 -14.24 -12.53
CA ILE A 212 -4.17 -14.63 -12.91
C ILE A 212 -4.81 -13.54 -13.77
N TYR A 213 -4.61 -12.27 -13.40
CA TYR A 213 -5.11 -11.14 -14.18
C TYR A 213 -4.60 -11.18 -15.62
N SER A 214 -3.33 -11.53 -15.85
CA SER A 214 -2.73 -11.63 -17.19
C SER A 214 -3.31 -12.73 -18.10
N PHE A 215 -4.07 -13.68 -17.55
CA PHE A 215 -4.75 -14.76 -18.30
C PHE A 215 -6.16 -14.38 -18.80
N ARG A 216 -6.55 -13.11 -18.67
CA ARG A 216 -7.79 -12.58 -19.27
C ARG A 216 -7.70 -12.57 -20.80
N ASP A 217 -8.85 -12.77 -21.47
CA ASP A 217 -8.87 -12.85 -22.95
C ASP A 217 -8.57 -11.50 -23.63
N SER A 218 -8.79 -10.39 -22.93
CA SER A 218 -8.44 -9.05 -23.41
C SER A 218 -8.22 -8.09 -22.26
N ILE A 219 -7.51 -6.98 -22.54
CA ILE A 219 -7.16 -5.97 -21.52
C ILE A 219 -8.39 -5.33 -20.85
N ASN A 220 -9.54 -5.33 -21.52
CA ASN A 220 -10.78 -4.70 -21.05
C ASN A 220 -11.66 -5.63 -20.20
N LEU A 221 -11.28 -6.91 -20.06
CA LEU A 221 -12.04 -7.86 -19.23
C LEU A 221 -11.60 -7.80 -17.77
N PRO A 222 -12.53 -8.05 -16.82
CA PRO A 222 -12.22 -8.04 -15.40
C PRO A 222 -11.29 -9.19 -15.01
N PHE A 223 -10.88 -9.18 -13.75
CA PHE A 223 -10.16 -10.29 -13.13
C PHE A 223 -10.89 -11.62 -13.36
N PRO A 224 -10.22 -12.66 -13.88
CA PRO A 224 -10.82 -13.99 -14.02
C PRO A 224 -11.34 -14.52 -12.68
N GLY A 225 -12.46 -15.23 -12.66
CA GLY A 225 -12.95 -15.83 -11.42
C GLY A 225 -11.87 -16.72 -10.77
N ILE A 226 -11.70 -16.62 -9.45
CA ILE A 226 -10.60 -17.31 -8.74
C ILE A 226 -10.69 -18.85 -8.83
N THR A 227 -11.87 -19.38 -9.11
CA THR A 227 -12.13 -20.82 -9.33
C THR A 227 -12.23 -21.20 -10.82
N SER A 228 -11.93 -20.27 -11.74
CA SER A 228 -12.03 -20.50 -13.18
C SER A 228 -10.86 -21.31 -13.74
N GLN A 229 -11.04 -21.90 -14.92
CA GLN A 229 -9.96 -22.59 -15.63
C GLN A 229 -8.77 -21.65 -15.90
N LYS A 230 -9.01 -20.37 -16.19
CA LYS A 230 -7.95 -19.37 -16.38
C LYS A 230 -7.09 -19.18 -15.14
N ALA A 231 -7.70 -19.21 -13.95
CA ALA A 231 -6.96 -19.14 -12.70
C ALA A 231 -6.13 -20.41 -12.48
N ILE A 232 -6.66 -21.59 -12.84
CA ILE A 232 -5.92 -22.86 -12.80
C ILE A 232 -4.73 -22.81 -13.77
N ASP A 233 -4.96 -22.45 -15.03
CA ASP A 233 -3.92 -22.36 -16.07
C ASP A 233 -2.81 -21.38 -15.67
N ALA A 234 -3.17 -20.25 -15.08
CA ALA A 234 -2.23 -19.29 -14.52
C ALA A 234 -1.35 -19.91 -13.44
N LEU A 235 -1.97 -20.56 -12.44
CA LEU A 235 -1.26 -21.21 -11.34
C LEU A 235 -0.38 -22.37 -11.81
N GLU A 236 -0.82 -23.14 -12.81
CA GLU A 236 -0.01 -24.18 -13.46
C GLU A 236 1.19 -23.57 -14.19
N LYS A 237 1.00 -22.45 -14.90
CA LYS A 237 2.08 -21.75 -15.62
C LYS A 237 3.16 -21.23 -14.67
N ILE A 238 2.80 -20.62 -13.55
CA ILE A 238 3.81 -20.13 -12.59
C ILE A 238 4.51 -21.29 -11.88
N LYS A 239 3.81 -22.41 -11.63
CA LYS A 239 4.42 -23.63 -11.12
C LYS A 239 5.45 -24.19 -12.11
N GLU A 240 5.12 -24.20 -13.40
CA GLU A 240 6.06 -24.59 -14.46
C GLU A 240 7.27 -23.66 -14.50
N ILE A 241 7.07 -22.33 -14.53
CA ILE A 241 8.15 -21.33 -14.50
C ILE A 241 9.05 -21.53 -13.28
N LYS A 242 8.44 -21.74 -12.11
CA LYS A 242 9.17 -21.97 -10.86
C LYS A 242 10.12 -23.16 -11.01
N ASN A 243 9.59 -24.30 -11.46
CA ASN A 243 10.34 -25.55 -11.54
C ASN A 243 11.45 -25.52 -12.58
N GLU A 244 11.30 -24.72 -13.62
CA GLU A 244 12.16 -24.77 -14.80
C GLU A 244 13.24 -23.69 -14.82
N ILE A 245 12.93 -22.47 -14.35
CA ILE A 245 13.82 -21.31 -14.50
C ILE A 245 13.95 -20.45 -13.24
N SER A 246 13.32 -20.83 -12.13
CA SER A 246 13.47 -20.15 -10.84
C SER A 246 14.28 -21.00 -9.85
N THR A 247 14.41 -20.52 -8.60
CA THR A 247 15.13 -21.21 -7.53
C THR A 247 14.20 -21.58 -6.38
N ASP A 248 14.42 -22.75 -5.79
CA ASP A 248 13.72 -23.17 -4.56
C ASP A 248 14.14 -22.37 -3.32
N ASN A 249 15.22 -21.60 -3.38
CA ASN A 249 15.68 -20.78 -2.26
C ASN A 249 14.84 -19.49 -2.09
N ILE A 250 14.04 -19.11 -3.10
CA ILE A 250 13.13 -17.98 -3.08
C ILE A 250 11.70 -18.56 -3.00
N GLY A 251 11.02 -18.37 -1.86
CA GLY A 251 9.64 -18.85 -1.64
C GLY A 251 9.48 -20.16 -0.84
N GLN A 252 10.49 -20.61 -0.09
CA GLN A 252 10.39 -21.80 0.77
C GLN A 252 9.46 -21.59 1.98
N LEU A 253 8.23 -22.10 1.89
CA LEU A 253 7.42 -22.50 3.05
C LEU A 253 7.68 -23.99 3.30
N SER A 254 8.43 -24.32 4.36
CA SER A 254 8.56 -25.73 4.75
C SER A 254 7.26 -26.22 5.37
N ILE A 255 6.85 -27.46 5.05
CA ILE A 255 5.72 -28.16 5.69
C ILE A 255 5.82 -28.05 7.22
N PHE A 256 7.04 -28.15 7.74
CA PHE A 256 7.32 -27.94 9.16
C PHE A 256 6.89 -26.56 9.67
N LYS A 257 7.21 -25.46 8.96
CA LYS A 257 6.78 -24.11 9.35
C LYS A 257 5.26 -23.94 9.33
N CYS A 258 4.56 -24.55 8.36
CA CYS A 258 3.10 -24.52 8.30
C CYS A 258 2.44 -25.26 9.46
N HIS A 259 2.87 -26.48 9.77
CA HIS A 259 2.32 -27.25 10.90
C HIS A 259 2.72 -26.67 12.26
N LEU A 260 3.96 -26.17 12.39
CA LEU A 260 4.42 -25.54 13.62
C LEU A 260 3.62 -24.27 13.94
N ARG A 261 3.20 -23.50 12.92
CA ARG A 261 2.33 -22.33 13.12
C ARG A 261 0.95 -22.71 13.64
N LEU A 262 0.30 -23.70 13.03
CA LEU A 262 -1.00 -24.20 13.51
C LEU A 262 -0.91 -24.70 14.96
N PHE A 263 0.19 -25.39 15.27
CA PHE A 263 0.49 -25.84 16.62
C PHE A 263 0.68 -24.66 17.61
N ILE A 264 1.51 -23.66 17.29
CA ILE A 264 1.74 -22.49 18.14
C ILE A 264 0.46 -21.67 18.35
N ILE A 265 -0.35 -21.47 17.31
CA ILE A 265 -1.64 -20.76 17.43
C ILE A 265 -2.58 -21.53 18.35
N SER A 266 -2.69 -22.85 18.19
CA SER A 266 -3.54 -23.67 19.05
C SER A 266 -3.13 -23.61 20.52
N ILE A 267 -1.83 -23.65 20.82
CA ILE A 267 -1.30 -23.50 22.18
C ILE A 267 -1.53 -22.08 22.72
N GLY A 268 -1.22 -21.04 21.94
CA GLY A 268 -1.40 -19.65 22.34
C GLY A 268 -2.87 -19.33 22.64
N SER A 269 -3.79 -19.76 21.78
CA SER A 269 -5.24 -19.65 22.01
C SER A 269 -5.64 -20.40 23.27
N THR A 270 -5.16 -21.62 23.49
CA THR A 270 -5.48 -22.42 24.69
C THR A 270 -4.98 -21.75 25.96
N MET A 271 -3.74 -21.26 25.98
CA MET A 271 -3.13 -20.59 27.13
C MET A 271 -3.72 -19.20 27.41
N SER A 272 -4.34 -18.55 26.42
CA SER A 272 -4.96 -17.24 26.59
C SER A 272 -6.44 -17.35 26.96
N ILE A 273 -7.14 -18.31 26.37
CA ILE A 273 -8.58 -18.51 26.54
C ILE A 273 -8.87 -19.22 27.86
N ILE A 274 -8.09 -20.24 28.25
CA ILE A 274 -8.37 -21.00 29.49
C ILE A 274 -8.30 -20.13 30.75
N PRO A 275 -7.27 -19.27 30.97
CA PRO A 275 -7.25 -18.40 32.14
C PRO A 275 -8.38 -17.38 32.13
N LEU A 276 -8.77 -16.87 30.95
CA LEU A 276 -9.89 -15.95 30.79
C LEU A 276 -11.22 -16.62 31.14
N PHE A 277 -11.46 -17.85 30.66
CA PHE A 277 -12.64 -18.65 31.01
C PHE A 277 -12.63 -19.04 32.49
N TYR A 278 -11.48 -19.42 33.05
CA TYR A 278 -11.34 -19.67 34.48
C TYR A 278 -11.72 -18.43 35.28
N TYR A 279 -11.20 -17.25 34.91
CA TYR A 279 -11.53 -16.00 35.60
C TYR A 279 -13.01 -15.63 35.46
N LEU A 280 -13.62 -15.85 34.28
CA LEU A 280 -15.05 -15.64 34.08
C LEU A 280 -15.88 -16.60 34.93
N ILE A 281 -15.58 -17.90 34.93
CA ILE A 281 -16.29 -18.92 35.71
C ILE A 281 -16.13 -18.68 37.22
N SER A 282 -14.94 -18.30 37.69
CA SER A 282 -14.68 -18.03 39.10
C SER A 282 -15.31 -16.74 39.63
N ASN A 283 -15.67 -15.80 38.75
CA ASN A 283 -16.38 -14.55 39.13
C ASN A 283 -17.89 -14.62 38.89
N PHE A 284 -18.38 -15.59 38.11
CA PHE A 284 -19.79 -15.96 38.10
C PHE A 284 -20.08 -16.90 39.28
N ASN A 285 -20.16 -16.33 40.49
CA ASN A 285 -20.85 -17.00 41.58
C ASN A 285 -22.35 -17.03 41.25
N TYR A 286 -22.96 -18.22 41.26
CA TYR A 286 -24.40 -18.36 41.39
C TYR A 286 -24.88 -17.83 42.74
#